data_AF-A0A4U5NXN0-F1
#
_entry.id   AF-A0A4U5NXN0-F1
#
_cell.length_a   1.000
_cell.length_b   1.000
_cell.length_c   1.000
_cell.angle_alpha   90.00
_cell.angle_beta   90.00
_cell.angle_gamma   90.00
#
_symmetry.space_group_name_H-M   'P 1'
#
loop_
_entity.id
_entity.type
_entity.pdbx_description
1 polymer ?
#
loop_
_entity_poly.entity_id
_entity_poly.type
_entity_poly.pdbx_seq_one_letter_code
_entity_poly.pdbx_strand_id
1 'polypeptide(L)'
;MHPLVCFRLDGLLRFVWRTETVGHGVFGLILLIVVNVATAIFISFQFRFMAIACNRLISQIDAKWGYVYCSCLHILFSGIFIAIYQSWTIRIERYPDVIASDKEGLFCFNPNAPEINIFLAYLFTFVFLIVLGIILFVVLSFYQMHKNKGHIGEATLKMQKLLLWNLMILSGIPISLGGLPLLIAILSVFFHDIPYGQMLCAVCILILVNYGPIMCITSLFLFSRYRKAVVVMVYKLLTREIPLKWLEAVSVAPPTQFRAATTRASISPITQNEATVQTEKKSAKKVFLVR
;
A
#
# COMPACT_ATOMS: atom_id res chain seq x y z
N MET A 1 -12.05 -1.83 -39.85
CA MET A 1 -12.12 -3.05 -39.02
C MET A 1 -11.79 -2.63 -37.62
N HIS A 2 -12.71 -2.80 -36.66
CA HIS A 2 -12.35 -2.64 -35.26
C HIS A 2 -11.41 -3.78 -34.88
N PRO A 3 -10.25 -3.49 -34.28
CA PRO A 3 -9.34 -4.52 -33.83
C PRO A 3 -9.99 -5.29 -32.68
N LEU A 4 -9.76 -6.60 -32.71
CA LEU A 4 -10.27 -7.53 -31.71
C LEU A 4 -9.66 -7.18 -30.34
N VAL A 5 -10.49 -6.86 -29.35
CA VAL A 5 -10.08 -6.71 -27.94
C VAL A 5 -9.99 -8.10 -27.31
N CYS A 6 -9.14 -8.93 -27.90
CA CYS A 6 -8.91 -10.32 -27.50
C CYS A 6 -7.44 -10.49 -27.13
N PHE A 7 -7.21 -11.23 -26.06
CA PHE A 7 -5.88 -11.54 -25.55
C PHE A 7 -5.64 -13.03 -25.67
N ARG A 8 -4.40 -13.39 -25.94
CA ARG A 8 -3.94 -14.77 -25.93
C ARG A 8 -3.17 -15.04 -24.65
N LEU A 9 -3.52 -16.12 -23.97
CA LEU A 9 -2.71 -16.62 -22.86
C LEU A 9 -1.54 -17.41 -23.42
N ASP A 10 -0.35 -16.81 -23.46
CA ASP A 10 0.88 -17.43 -23.96
C ASP A 10 1.78 -17.98 -22.85
N GLY A 11 2.80 -18.76 -23.23
CA GLY A 11 3.81 -19.31 -22.33
C GLY A 11 3.38 -20.58 -21.58
N LEU A 12 3.92 -20.78 -20.37
CA LEU A 12 3.66 -21.98 -19.55
C LEU A 12 2.17 -22.16 -19.22
N LEU A 13 1.44 -21.06 -19.07
CA LEU A 13 -0.01 -21.10 -18.77
C LEU A 13 -0.80 -21.75 -19.91
N ARG A 14 -0.36 -21.61 -21.16
CA ARG A 14 -1.01 -22.23 -22.33
C ARG A 14 -0.99 -23.76 -22.28
N PHE A 15 0.07 -24.34 -21.72
CA PHE A 15 0.20 -25.80 -21.61
C PHE A 15 -0.72 -26.38 -20.55
N VAL A 16 -0.95 -25.64 -19.46
CA VAL A 16 -1.74 -26.11 -18.32
C VAL A 16 -3.22 -25.80 -18.49
N TRP A 17 -3.57 -24.65 -19.08
CA TRP A 17 -4.95 -24.18 -19.17
C TRP A 17 -5.28 -23.59 -20.55
N ARG A 18 -6.19 -24.25 -21.29
CA ARG A 18 -6.68 -23.77 -22.61
C ARG A 18 -8.07 -23.13 -22.57
N THR A 19 -8.68 -23.02 -21.39
CA THR A 19 -10.05 -22.53 -21.25
C THR A 19 -10.10 -21.01 -21.15
N GLU A 20 -10.98 -20.38 -21.93
CA GLU A 20 -11.28 -18.94 -21.91
C GLU A 20 -11.52 -18.40 -20.49
N THR A 21 -12.29 -19.12 -19.66
CA THR A 21 -12.60 -18.76 -18.27
C THR A 21 -11.34 -18.54 -17.42
N VAL A 22 -10.28 -19.32 -17.67
CA VAL A 22 -9.02 -19.16 -16.94
C VAL A 22 -8.31 -17.89 -17.40
N GLY A 23 -8.36 -17.54 -18.68
CA GLY A 23 -7.82 -16.28 -19.19
C GLY A 23 -8.45 -15.06 -18.52
N HIS A 24 -9.78 -15.02 -18.49
CA HIS A 24 -10.52 -13.99 -17.75
C HIS A 24 -10.21 -14.01 -16.25
N GLY A 25 -10.16 -15.19 -15.63
CA GLY A 25 -9.84 -15.34 -14.21
C GLY A 25 -8.46 -14.79 -13.86
N VAL A 26 -7.43 -15.14 -14.63
CA VAL A 26 -6.05 -14.69 -14.42
C VAL A 26 -5.94 -13.18 -14.63
N PHE A 27 -6.50 -12.65 -15.73
CA PHE A 27 -6.45 -11.22 -15.99
C PHE A 27 -7.22 -10.40 -14.95
N GLY A 28 -8.43 -10.84 -14.59
CA GLY A 28 -9.22 -10.24 -13.52
C GLY A 28 -8.52 -10.29 -12.16
N LEU A 29 -7.84 -11.39 -11.83
CA LEU A 29 -7.06 -11.52 -10.60
C LEU A 29 -5.87 -10.54 -10.55
N ILE A 30 -5.14 -10.37 -11.65
CA ILE A 30 -4.03 -9.40 -11.72
C ILE A 30 -4.52 -7.98 -11.43
N LEU A 31 -5.61 -7.57 -12.09
CA LEU A 31 -6.21 -6.26 -11.88
C LEU A 31 -6.75 -6.10 -10.45
N LEU A 32 -7.39 -7.13 -9.91
CA LEU A 32 -7.89 -7.16 -8.53
C LEU A 32 -6.74 -6.99 -7.52
N ILE A 33 -5.60 -7.65 -7.75
CA ILE A 33 -4.40 -7.47 -6.91
C ILE A 33 -3.96 -6.00 -6.95
N VAL A 34 -3.95 -5.35 -8.11
CA VAL A 34 -3.55 -3.94 -8.20
C VAL A 34 -4.50 -3.02 -7.45
N VAL A 35 -5.81 -3.21 -7.57
CA VAL A 35 -6.83 -2.47 -6.78
C VAL A 35 -6.59 -2.66 -5.27
N ASN A 36 -6.28 -3.88 -4.86
CA ASN A 36 -5.99 -4.18 -3.46
C ASN A 36 -4.68 -3.56 -2.99
N VAL A 37 -3.61 -3.59 -3.79
CA VAL A 37 -2.34 -2.94 -3.46
C VAL A 37 -2.52 -1.42 -3.31
N ALA A 38 -3.24 -0.78 -4.23
CA ALA A 38 -3.55 0.65 -4.15
C ALA A 38 -4.34 1.00 -2.87
N THR A 39 -5.38 0.19 -2.57
CA THR A 39 -6.17 0.31 -1.33
C THR A 39 -5.28 0.17 -0.09
N ALA A 40 -4.38 -0.82 -0.05
CA ALA A 40 -3.46 -1.03 1.07
C ALA A 40 -2.49 0.14 1.26
N ILE A 41 -1.97 0.72 0.17
CA ILE A 41 -1.10 1.91 0.24
C ILE A 41 -1.87 3.09 0.82
N PHE A 42 -3.08 3.36 0.33
CA PHE A 42 -3.93 4.44 0.83
C PHE A 42 -4.23 4.29 2.33
N ILE A 43 -4.67 3.10 2.75
CA ILE A 43 -4.95 2.77 4.15
C ILE A 43 -3.68 2.94 5.01
N SER A 44 -2.50 2.59 4.49
CA SER A 44 -1.23 2.75 5.20
C SER A 44 -0.92 4.23 5.50
N PHE A 45 -1.13 5.12 4.55
CA PHE A 45 -0.98 6.56 4.77
C PHE A 45 -2.05 7.12 5.71
N GLN A 46 -3.28 6.64 5.61
CA GLN A 46 -4.36 7.02 6.52
C GLN A 46 -4.03 6.64 7.97
N PHE A 47 -3.65 5.39 8.24
CA PHE A 47 -3.23 4.97 9.59
C PHE A 47 -2.02 5.73 10.09
N ARG A 48 -1.08 6.06 9.19
CA ARG A 48 0.09 6.85 9.55
C ARG A 48 -0.29 8.25 10.00
N PHE A 49 -1.17 8.91 9.26
CA PHE A 49 -1.73 10.20 9.63
C PHE A 49 -2.45 10.12 10.98
N MET A 50 -3.34 9.13 11.16
CA MET A 50 -4.08 8.93 12.41
C MET A 50 -3.15 8.71 13.61
N ALA A 51 -2.04 7.97 13.44
CA ALA A 51 -1.06 7.77 14.51
C ALA A 51 -0.33 9.07 14.91
N ILE A 52 -0.10 9.98 13.97
CA ILE A 52 0.58 11.27 14.23
C ILE A 52 -0.41 12.29 14.81
N ALA A 53 -1.61 12.39 14.25
CA ALA A 53 -2.60 13.40 14.61
C ALA A 53 -3.40 13.03 15.87
N CYS A 54 -3.74 11.74 16.00
CA CYS A 54 -4.72 11.26 16.95
C CYS A 54 -4.13 10.15 17.84
N ASN A 55 -2.87 10.29 18.28
CA ASN A 55 -2.20 9.26 19.09
C ASN A 55 -3.01 8.84 20.33
N ARG A 56 -3.71 9.77 20.98
CA ARG A 56 -4.59 9.46 22.12
C ARG A 56 -5.76 8.57 21.71
N LEU A 57 -6.45 8.91 20.61
CA LEU A 57 -7.57 8.11 20.11
C LEU A 57 -7.12 6.74 19.63
N ILE A 58 -6.03 6.67 18.86
CA ILE A 58 -5.52 5.39 18.33
C ILE A 58 -5.08 4.44 19.44
N SER A 59 -4.60 4.98 20.57
CA SER A 59 -4.21 4.17 21.73
C SER A 59 -5.39 3.54 22.48
N GLN A 60 -6.61 4.08 22.26
CA GLN A 60 -7.84 3.56 22.85
C GLN A 60 -8.57 2.56 21.93
N ILE A 61 -8.24 2.55 20.64
CA ILE A 61 -8.86 1.67 19.66
C ILE A 61 -8.15 0.31 19.71
N ASP A 62 -8.91 -0.76 19.98
CA ASP A 62 -8.37 -2.12 19.88
C ASP A 62 -7.89 -2.42 18.46
N ALA A 63 -6.74 -3.07 18.34
CA ALA A 63 -6.17 -3.46 17.04
C ALA A 63 -7.14 -4.27 16.15
N LYS A 64 -8.06 -5.02 16.78
CA LYS A 64 -9.12 -5.79 16.10
C LYS A 64 -9.97 -4.89 15.20
N TRP A 65 -10.35 -3.70 15.67
CA TRP A 65 -11.15 -2.75 14.87
C TRP A 65 -10.38 -2.21 13.67
N GLY A 66 -9.06 -2.01 13.81
CA GLY A 66 -8.20 -1.65 12.68
C GLY A 66 -8.18 -2.72 11.58
N TYR A 67 -8.11 -4.00 11.96
CA TYR A 67 -8.19 -5.12 11.01
C TYR A 67 -9.56 -5.19 10.34
N VAL A 68 -10.66 -5.08 11.11
CA VAL A 68 -12.02 -5.09 10.56
C VAL A 68 -12.20 -3.95 9.55
N TYR A 69 -11.77 -2.73 9.89
CA TYR A 69 -11.83 -1.58 8.98
C TYR A 69 -11.06 -1.83 7.67
N CYS A 70 -9.83 -2.36 7.77
CA CYS A 70 -9.01 -2.67 6.61
C CYS A 70 -9.68 -3.73 5.72
N SER A 71 -10.14 -4.84 6.31
CA SER A 71 -10.83 -5.91 5.60
C SER A 71 -12.11 -5.41 4.93
N CYS A 72 -12.92 -4.59 5.60
CA CYS A 72 -14.13 -4.00 5.02
C CYS A 72 -13.83 -3.16 3.78
N LEU A 73 -12.80 -2.30 3.81
CA LEU A 73 -12.42 -1.49 2.65
C LEU A 73 -11.92 -2.36 1.49
N HIS A 74 -11.09 -3.35 1.76
CA HIS A 74 -10.62 -4.28 0.73
C HIS A 74 -11.77 -5.05 0.08
N ILE A 75 -12.72 -5.56 0.88
CA ILE A 75 -13.91 -6.26 0.38
C ILE A 75 -14.78 -5.32 -0.45
N LEU A 76 -14.99 -4.08 0.01
CA LEU A 76 -15.80 -3.08 -0.70
C LEU A 76 -15.23 -2.78 -2.10
N PHE A 77 -13.96 -2.37 -2.19
CA PHE A 77 -13.36 -2.02 -3.48
C PHE A 77 -13.18 -3.26 -4.39
N SER A 78 -12.89 -4.42 -3.81
CA SER A 78 -12.83 -5.68 -4.56
C SER A 78 -14.19 -6.08 -5.13
N GLY A 79 -15.26 -5.96 -4.34
CA GLY A 79 -16.62 -6.29 -4.77
C GLY A 79 -17.10 -5.39 -5.90
N ILE A 80 -16.86 -4.07 -5.79
CA ILE A 80 -17.17 -3.11 -6.86
C ILE A 80 -16.38 -3.45 -8.13
N PHE A 81 -15.08 -3.69 -8.01
CA PHE A 81 -14.24 -4.07 -9.14
C PHE A 81 -14.73 -5.34 -9.83
N ILE A 82 -15.03 -6.41 -9.07
CA ILE A 82 -15.49 -7.70 -9.63
C ILE A 82 -16.81 -7.51 -10.40
N ALA A 83 -17.75 -6.75 -9.85
CA ALA A 83 -19.03 -6.49 -10.51
C ALA A 83 -18.84 -5.79 -11.88
N ILE A 84 -18.04 -4.73 -11.92
CA ILE A 84 -17.76 -3.96 -13.15
C ILE A 84 -16.93 -4.80 -14.14
N TYR A 85 -15.98 -5.60 -13.65
CA TYR A 85 -15.17 -6.48 -14.48
C TYR A 85 -16.04 -7.54 -15.18
N GLN A 86 -16.93 -8.21 -14.44
CA GLN A 86 -17.82 -9.23 -14.99
C GLN A 86 -18.75 -8.68 -16.07
N SER A 87 -19.23 -7.44 -15.93
CA SER A 87 -20.08 -6.81 -16.94
C SER A 87 -19.35 -6.50 -18.25
N TRP A 88 -18.01 -6.45 -18.23
CA TRP A 88 -17.19 -6.16 -19.43
C TRP A 88 -16.77 -7.42 -20.21
N THR A 89 -16.70 -8.58 -19.56
CA THR A 89 -16.32 -9.85 -20.20
C THR A 89 -17.38 -10.36 -21.17
N ILE A 90 -16.97 -10.94 -22.30
CA ILE A 90 -17.86 -11.57 -23.28
C ILE A 90 -17.29 -12.92 -23.69
N ARG A 91 -18.16 -13.91 -23.89
CA ARG A 91 -17.74 -15.21 -24.42
C ARG A 91 -17.38 -15.12 -25.90
N ILE A 92 -16.35 -15.86 -26.33
CA ILE A 92 -15.90 -15.91 -27.73
C ILE A 92 -17.04 -16.25 -28.71
N GLU A 93 -18.00 -17.10 -28.35
CA GLU A 93 -19.09 -17.48 -29.27
C GLU A 93 -20.06 -16.33 -29.56
N ARG A 94 -20.06 -15.29 -28.70
CA ARG A 94 -20.91 -14.10 -28.85
C ARG A 94 -20.14 -12.90 -29.39
N TYR A 95 -18.89 -13.07 -29.78
CA TYR A 95 -18.09 -11.98 -30.32
C TYR A 95 -18.66 -11.55 -31.69
N PRO A 96 -18.87 -10.24 -31.94
CA PRO A 96 -19.56 -9.77 -33.14
C PRO A 96 -18.75 -9.96 -34.43
N ASP A 97 -17.42 -9.99 -34.34
CA ASP A 97 -16.52 -10.11 -35.48
C ASP A 97 -16.03 -11.55 -35.72
N VAL A 98 -15.73 -11.86 -36.98
CA VAL A 98 -15.16 -13.17 -37.36
C VAL A 98 -13.72 -13.26 -36.88
N ILE A 99 -13.51 -13.96 -35.77
CA ILE A 99 -12.17 -14.28 -35.24
C ILE A 99 -11.54 -15.37 -36.12
N ALA A 100 -10.28 -15.18 -36.51
CA ALA A 100 -9.51 -16.15 -37.30
C ALA A 100 -9.44 -17.54 -36.61
N SER A 101 -9.17 -18.59 -37.41
CA SER A 101 -9.35 -20.01 -37.06
C SER A 101 -8.69 -20.51 -35.76
N ASP A 102 -7.67 -19.82 -35.23
CA ASP A 102 -6.97 -20.22 -34.00
C ASP A 102 -7.61 -19.61 -32.75
N LYS A 103 -8.70 -20.24 -32.27
CA LYS A 103 -9.43 -19.82 -31.05
C LYS A 103 -8.79 -20.32 -29.76
N GLU A 104 -7.76 -21.17 -29.83
CA GLU A 104 -7.21 -21.83 -28.64
C GLU A 104 -6.45 -20.85 -27.73
N GLY A 105 -6.97 -20.70 -26.51
CA GLY A 105 -6.36 -19.86 -25.47
C GLY A 105 -6.62 -18.36 -25.64
N LEU A 106 -7.58 -17.98 -26.48
CA LEU A 106 -8.08 -16.61 -26.55
C LEU A 106 -9.10 -16.35 -25.45
N PHE A 107 -9.19 -15.10 -25.01
CA PHE A 107 -10.29 -14.57 -24.21
C PHE A 107 -10.54 -13.12 -24.63
N CYS A 108 -11.79 -12.69 -24.65
CA CYS A 108 -12.19 -11.46 -25.33
C CYS A 108 -13.05 -10.56 -24.45
N PHE A 109 -12.94 -9.25 -24.68
CA PHE A 109 -13.77 -8.25 -24.02
C PHE A 109 -14.72 -7.60 -25.02
N ASN A 110 -15.90 -7.21 -24.57
CA ASN A 110 -16.89 -6.59 -25.44
C ASN A 110 -16.41 -5.18 -25.85
N PRO A 111 -16.11 -4.92 -27.14
CA PRO A 111 -15.63 -3.61 -27.58
C PRO A 111 -16.75 -2.56 -27.64
N ASN A 112 -18.00 -3.00 -27.79
CA ASN A 112 -19.16 -2.13 -28.01
C ASN A 112 -20.00 -1.91 -26.74
N ALA A 113 -19.60 -2.54 -25.64
CA ALA A 113 -20.24 -2.45 -24.34
C ALA A 113 -20.08 -1.04 -23.76
N PRO A 114 -21.15 -0.28 -23.40
CA PRO A 114 -21.00 0.95 -22.62
C PRO A 114 -20.29 0.72 -21.28
N GLU A 115 -20.29 -0.52 -20.78
CA GLU A 115 -19.57 -0.98 -19.59
C GLU A 115 -18.07 -0.74 -19.69
N ILE A 116 -17.51 -0.64 -20.90
CA ILE A 116 -16.10 -0.32 -21.14
C ILE A 116 -15.73 1.05 -20.56
N ASN A 117 -16.60 2.05 -20.79
CA ASN A 117 -16.42 3.41 -20.31
C ASN A 117 -16.61 3.47 -18.79
N ILE A 118 -17.52 2.66 -18.25
CA ILE A 118 -17.73 2.54 -16.80
C ILE A 118 -16.49 1.95 -16.13
N PHE A 119 -15.92 0.88 -16.69
CA PHE A 119 -14.69 0.26 -16.20
C PHE A 119 -13.51 1.22 -16.24
N LEU A 120 -13.33 1.94 -17.35
CA LEU A 120 -12.34 3.00 -17.50
C LEU A 120 -12.53 4.11 -16.47
N ALA A 121 -13.73 4.67 -16.40
CA ALA A 121 -14.05 5.75 -15.48
C ALA A 121 -13.81 5.32 -14.03
N TYR A 122 -14.18 4.08 -13.67
CA TYR A 122 -13.90 3.50 -12.36
C TYR A 122 -12.40 3.46 -12.07
N LEU A 123 -11.59 2.88 -12.95
CA LEU A 123 -10.15 2.78 -12.73
C LEU A 123 -9.46 4.15 -12.63
N PHE A 124 -9.79 5.08 -13.53
CA PHE A 124 -9.22 6.43 -13.51
C PHE A 124 -9.64 7.20 -12.25
N THR A 125 -10.93 7.14 -11.89
CA THR A 125 -11.44 7.78 -10.67
C THR A 125 -10.80 7.15 -9.43
N PHE A 126 -10.70 5.83 -9.38
CA PHE A 126 -10.07 5.12 -8.27
C PHE A 126 -8.61 5.51 -8.10
N VAL A 127 -7.80 5.46 -9.16
CA VAL A 127 -6.39 5.87 -9.08
C VAL A 127 -6.26 7.35 -8.71
N PHE A 128 -7.08 8.23 -9.28
CA PHE A 128 -7.10 9.65 -8.94
C PHE A 128 -7.39 9.89 -7.46
N LEU A 129 -8.43 9.25 -6.91
CA LEU A 129 -8.79 9.35 -5.49
C LEU A 129 -7.69 8.80 -4.58
N ILE A 130 -7.05 7.68 -4.95
CA ILE A 130 -5.93 7.11 -4.19
C ILE A 130 -4.76 8.09 -4.17
N VAL A 131 -4.35 8.63 -5.32
CA VAL A 131 -3.22 9.58 -5.42
C VAL A 131 -3.53 10.87 -4.65
N LEU A 132 -4.71 11.45 -4.85
CA LEU A 132 -5.15 12.65 -4.14
C LEU A 132 -5.17 12.42 -2.62
N GLY A 133 -5.69 11.27 -2.19
CA GLY A 133 -5.74 10.86 -0.80
C GLY A 133 -4.36 10.69 -0.17
N ILE A 134 -3.42 10.06 -0.89
CA ILE A 134 -2.03 9.91 -0.44
C ILE A 134 -1.38 11.29 -0.28
N ILE A 135 -1.50 12.18 -1.27
CA ILE A 135 -0.95 13.54 -1.21
C ILE A 135 -1.53 14.27 0.00
N LEU A 136 -2.85 14.23 0.18
CA LEU A 136 -3.54 14.85 1.31
C LEU A 136 -2.99 14.32 2.64
N PHE A 137 -2.94 13.01 2.84
CA PHE A 137 -2.45 12.42 4.10
C PHE A 137 -0.98 12.69 4.35
N VAL A 138 -0.14 12.73 3.32
CA VAL A 138 1.29 13.10 3.44
C VAL A 138 1.41 14.55 3.90
N VAL A 139 0.73 15.48 3.23
CA VAL A 139 0.75 16.91 3.57
C VAL A 139 0.23 17.13 5.00
N LEU A 140 -0.91 16.53 5.34
CA LEU A 140 -1.50 16.61 6.68
C LEU A 140 -0.57 15.99 7.75
N SER A 141 0.13 14.90 7.44
CA SER A 141 1.10 14.28 8.35
C SER A 141 2.28 15.20 8.62
N PHE A 142 2.83 15.86 7.60
CA PHE A 142 3.91 16.83 7.76
C PHE A 142 3.45 18.08 8.53
N TYR A 143 2.27 18.60 8.18
CA TYR A 143 1.68 19.76 8.85
C TYR A 143 1.49 19.50 10.35
N GLN A 144 0.86 18.38 10.70
CA GLN A 144 0.60 18.02 12.09
C GLN A 144 1.88 17.75 12.87
N MET A 145 2.88 17.12 12.25
CA MET A 145 4.19 16.90 12.86
C MET A 145 4.93 18.22 13.11
N HIS A 146 4.79 19.21 12.21
CA HIS A 146 5.36 20.54 12.41
C HIS A 146 4.66 21.28 13.56
N LYS A 147 3.33 21.24 13.60
CA LYS A 147 2.51 21.83 14.68
C LYS A 147 2.87 21.26 16.06
N ASN A 148 3.15 19.97 16.14
CA ASN A 148 3.44 19.28 17.41
C ASN A 148 4.92 19.27 17.81
N LYS A 149 5.79 19.98 17.08
CA LYS A 149 7.25 20.00 17.34
C LYS A 149 7.60 20.43 18.76
N GLY A 150 6.81 21.29 19.40
CA GLY A 150 7.04 21.74 20.79
C GLY A 150 6.70 20.71 21.87
N HIS A 151 5.85 19.72 21.57
CA HIS A 151 5.39 18.72 22.55
C HIS A 151 6.05 17.36 22.37
N ILE A 152 6.60 17.07 21.18
CA ILE A 152 7.20 15.77 20.85
C ILE A 152 8.73 15.89 20.96
N GLY A 153 9.34 14.98 21.72
CA GLY A 153 10.81 14.91 21.82
C GLY A 153 11.49 14.74 20.46
N GLU A 154 12.65 15.38 20.28
CA GLU A 154 13.35 15.44 18.99
C GLU A 154 13.68 14.07 18.39
N ALA A 155 14.01 13.09 19.24
CA ALA A 155 14.31 11.72 18.82
C ALA A 155 13.09 11.04 18.17
N THR A 156 11.90 11.18 18.80
CA THR A 156 10.64 10.63 18.26
C THR A 156 10.27 11.29 16.95
N LEU A 157 10.46 12.60 16.84
CA LEU A 157 10.19 13.35 15.61
C LEU A 157 11.12 12.92 14.47
N LYS A 158 12.42 12.73 14.71
CA LYS A 158 13.37 12.21 13.71
C LYS A 158 12.97 10.81 13.25
N MET A 159 12.58 9.93 14.18
CA MET A 159 12.10 8.58 13.85
C MET A 159 10.81 8.61 13.03
N GLN A 160 9.86 9.48 13.36
CA GLN A 160 8.61 9.60 12.63
C GLN A 160 8.81 10.10 11.19
N LYS A 161 9.69 11.09 10.99
CA LYS A 161 10.11 11.57 9.67
C LYS A 161 10.74 10.48 8.83
N LEU A 162 11.68 9.74 9.41
CA LEU A 162 12.36 8.65 8.72
C LEU A 162 11.37 7.57 8.25
N LEU A 163 10.42 7.18 9.10
CA LEU A 163 9.43 6.18 8.74
C LEU A 163 8.45 6.70 7.67
N LEU A 164 8.01 7.97 7.74
CA LEU A 164 7.16 8.56 6.71
C LEU A 164 7.89 8.64 5.36
N TRP A 165 9.17 9.01 5.36
CA TRP A 165 10.01 9.04 4.17
C TRP A 165 10.21 7.65 3.57
N ASN A 166 10.49 6.64 4.40
CA ASN A 166 10.60 5.25 3.96
C ASN A 166 9.28 4.76 3.35
N LEU A 167 8.13 5.11 3.94
CA LEU A 167 6.81 4.77 3.41
C LEU A 167 6.57 5.44 2.05
N MET A 168 6.93 6.71 1.90
CA MET A 168 6.85 7.42 0.62
C MET A 168 7.67 6.73 -0.47
N ILE A 169 8.93 6.38 -0.19
CA ILE A 169 9.77 5.66 -1.17
C ILE A 169 9.15 4.31 -1.52
N LEU A 170 8.74 3.54 -0.50
CA LEU A 170 8.19 2.21 -0.71
C LEU A 170 6.86 2.22 -1.46
N SER A 171 6.04 3.27 -1.30
CA SER A 171 4.81 3.47 -2.06
C SER A 171 5.05 4.02 -3.48
N GLY A 172 6.13 4.77 -3.68
CA GLY A 172 6.44 5.37 -4.98
C GLY A 172 6.69 4.31 -6.04
N ILE A 173 7.35 3.20 -5.68
CA ILE A 173 7.69 2.10 -6.59
C ILE A 173 6.45 1.39 -7.16
N PRO A 174 5.49 0.88 -6.37
CA PRO A 174 4.30 0.25 -6.92
C PRO A 174 3.42 1.25 -7.70
N ILE A 175 3.44 2.54 -7.36
CA ILE A 175 2.73 3.57 -8.14
C ILE A 175 3.41 3.77 -9.51
N SER A 176 4.73 3.88 -9.55
CA SER A 176 5.48 4.19 -10.78
C SER A 176 5.72 2.98 -11.69
N LEU A 177 5.98 1.80 -11.12
CA LEU A 177 6.27 0.57 -11.87
C LEU A 177 5.08 -0.38 -11.98
N GLY A 178 4.06 -0.23 -11.13
CA GLY A 178 2.83 -1.00 -11.21
C GLY A 178 1.69 -0.19 -11.80
N GLY A 179 1.29 0.88 -11.09
CA GLY A 179 0.13 1.70 -11.45
C GLY A 179 0.25 2.38 -12.81
N LEU A 180 1.36 3.07 -13.07
CA LEU A 180 1.54 3.80 -14.32
C LEU A 180 1.63 2.89 -15.56
N PRO A 181 2.47 1.82 -15.60
CA PRO A 181 2.47 0.87 -16.72
C PRO A 181 1.12 0.19 -16.90
N LEU A 182 0.39 -0.12 -15.82
CA LEU A 182 -0.94 -0.68 -15.94
C LEU A 182 -1.90 0.29 -16.62
N LEU A 183 -1.94 1.57 -16.20
CA LEU A 183 -2.79 2.57 -16.83
C LEU A 183 -2.45 2.74 -18.32
N ILE A 184 -1.16 2.76 -18.68
CA ILE A 184 -0.72 2.86 -20.07
C ILE A 184 -1.14 1.61 -20.86
N ALA A 185 -0.96 0.41 -20.31
CA ALA A 185 -1.39 -0.83 -20.95
C ALA A 185 -2.91 -0.83 -21.20
N ILE A 186 -3.69 -0.43 -20.19
CA ILE A 186 -5.14 -0.32 -20.29
C ILE A 186 -5.54 0.70 -21.35
N LEU A 187 -4.94 1.89 -21.34
CA LEU A 187 -5.17 2.92 -22.37
C LEU A 187 -4.80 2.40 -23.77
N SER A 188 -3.70 1.68 -23.94
CA SER A 188 -3.30 1.13 -25.24
C SER A 188 -4.27 0.06 -25.77
N VAL A 189 -4.93 -0.66 -24.86
CA VAL A 189 -5.97 -1.64 -25.22
C VAL A 189 -7.23 -0.94 -25.68
N PHE A 190 -7.57 0.20 -25.06
CA PHE A 190 -8.76 0.97 -25.42
C PHE A 190 -8.56 1.82 -26.68
N PHE A 191 -7.46 2.55 -26.75
CA PHE A 191 -7.07 3.36 -27.91
C PHE A 191 -6.28 2.50 -28.89
N HIS A 192 -6.97 1.54 -29.47
CA HIS A 192 -6.41 0.57 -30.39
C HIS A 192 -5.90 1.16 -31.71
N ASP A 193 -6.32 2.38 -32.05
CA ASP A 193 -5.83 3.12 -33.20
C ASP A 193 -4.39 3.65 -33.02
N ILE A 194 -3.82 3.54 -31.81
CA ILE A 194 -2.46 3.97 -31.54
C ILE A 194 -1.47 3.03 -32.26
N PRO A 195 -0.62 3.55 -33.17
CA PRO A 195 0.42 2.75 -33.79
C PRO A 195 1.32 2.19 -32.68
N TYR A 196 1.68 0.91 -32.79
CA TYR A 196 2.49 0.19 -31.79
C TYR A 196 1.82 -0.08 -30.43
N GLY A 197 0.48 0.05 -30.31
CA GLY A 197 -0.24 -0.22 -29.05
C GLY A 197 0.06 -1.59 -28.44
N GLN A 198 0.19 -2.64 -29.26
CA GLN A 198 0.57 -3.98 -28.79
C GLN A 198 1.98 -4.03 -28.19
N MET A 199 2.95 -3.38 -28.84
CA MET A 199 4.33 -3.32 -28.34
C MET A 199 4.40 -2.55 -27.02
N LEU A 200 3.66 -1.44 -26.93
CA LEU A 200 3.56 -0.65 -25.69
C LEU A 200 2.94 -1.45 -24.54
N CYS A 201 1.85 -2.18 -24.81
CA CYS A 201 1.22 -3.07 -23.84
C CYS A 201 2.20 -4.15 -23.36
N ALA A 202 2.91 -4.81 -24.28
CA ALA A 202 3.89 -5.83 -23.94
C ALA A 202 5.03 -5.29 -23.04
N VAL A 203 5.56 -4.10 -23.35
CA VAL A 203 6.58 -3.43 -22.53
C VAL A 203 6.02 -3.10 -21.13
N CYS A 204 4.80 -2.58 -21.05
CA CYS A 204 4.17 -2.27 -19.77
C CYS A 204 3.95 -3.51 -18.90
N ILE A 205 3.46 -4.60 -19.49
CA ILE A 205 3.29 -5.88 -18.80
C ILE A 205 4.65 -6.42 -18.33
N LEU A 206 5.70 -6.31 -19.14
CA LEU A 206 7.04 -6.72 -18.73
C LEU A 206 7.52 -5.95 -17.49
N ILE A 207 7.32 -4.63 -17.45
CA ILE A 207 7.66 -3.81 -16.27
C ILE A 207 6.82 -4.26 -15.06
N LEU A 208 5.52 -4.47 -15.27
CA LEU A 208 4.58 -4.89 -14.22
C LEU A 208 4.88 -6.29 -13.68
N VAL A 209 5.45 -7.22 -14.46
CA VAL A 209 5.87 -8.53 -13.95
C VAL A 209 7.19 -8.44 -13.17
N ASN A 210 8.05 -7.48 -13.49
CA ASN A 210 9.37 -7.32 -12.87
C ASN A 210 9.39 -6.40 -11.63
N TYR A 211 8.28 -5.73 -11.29
CA TYR A 211 8.25 -4.82 -10.13
C TYR A 211 8.49 -5.52 -8.78
N GLY A 212 8.10 -6.79 -8.64
CA GLY A 212 8.21 -7.55 -7.39
C GLY A 212 9.66 -7.70 -6.90
N PRO A 213 10.58 -8.22 -7.72
CA PRO A 213 12.01 -8.24 -7.40
C PRO A 213 12.58 -6.86 -7.07
N ILE A 214 12.19 -5.82 -7.82
CA ILE A 214 12.62 -4.44 -7.56
C ILE A 214 12.19 -3.99 -6.17
N MET A 215 10.92 -4.24 -5.79
CA MET A 215 10.40 -3.96 -4.45
C MET A 215 11.15 -4.68 -3.34
N CYS A 216 11.50 -5.95 -3.55
CA CYS A 216 12.30 -6.73 -2.60
C CYS A 216 13.70 -6.12 -2.39
N ILE A 217 14.37 -5.77 -3.49
CA ILE A 217 15.70 -5.13 -3.46
C ILE A 217 15.63 -3.78 -2.76
N THR A 218 14.66 -2.93 -3.10
CA THR A 218 14.51 -1.64 -2.43
C THR A 218 14.20 -1.79 -0.94
N SER A 219 13.37 -2.75 -0.55
CA SER A 219 13.09 -3.04 0.86
C SER A 219 14.38 -3.43 1.63
N LEU A 220 15.26 -4.24 1.02
CA LEU A 220 16.58 -4.57 1.57
C LEU A 220 17.46 -3.33 1.80
N PHE A 221 17.43 -2.36 0.89
CA PHE A 221 18.20 -1.14 1.02
C PHE A 221 17.64 -0.18 2.07
N LEU A 222 16.32 0.02 2.09
CA LEU A 222 15.64 0.96 2.99
C LEU A 222 15.72 0.53 4.46
N PHE A 223 15.55 -0.76 4.73
CA PHE A 223 15.53 -1.27 6.10
C PHE A 223 16.89 -1.82 6.52
N SER A 224 17.71 -0.96 7.14
CA SER A 224 19.04 -1.34 7.66
C SER A 224 19.00 -2.57 8.59
N ARG A 225 17.92 -2.73 9.35
CA ARG A 225 17.66 -3.91 10.20
C ARG A 225 17.47 -5.17 9.37
N TYR A 226 16.74 -5.08 8.26
CA TYR A 226 16.52 -6.19 7.34
C TYR A 226 17.81 -6.60 6.65
N ARG A 227 18.62 -5.62 6.20
CA ARG A 227 19.97 -5.89 5.67
C ARG A 227 20.85 -6.65 6.67
N LYS A 228 20.88 -6.24 7.95
CA LYS A 228 21.64 -6.96 8.98
C LYS A 228 21.15 -8.39 9.16
N ALA A 229 19.83 -8.61 9.18
CA ALA A 229 19.24 -9.95 9.30
C ALA A 229 19.60 -10.85 8.11
N VAL A 230 19.52 -10.31 6.88
CA VAL A 230 19.88 -11.06 5.67
C VAL A 230 21.36 -11.39 5.61
N VAL A 231 22.25 -10.46 5.99
CA VAL A 231 23.69 -10.75 6.09
C VAL A 231 23.95 -11.90 7.07
N VAL A 232 23.29 -11.91 8.24
CA VAL A 232 23.40 -13.02 9.20
C VAL A 232 22.86 -14.33 8.61
N MET A 233 21.72 -14.29 7.91
CA MET A 233 21.13 -15.48 7.29
C MET A 233 22.03 -16.05 6.18
N VAL A 234 22.55 -15.20 5.30
CA VAL A 234 23.46 -15.59 4.21
C VAL A 234 24.77 -16.14 4.80
N TYR A 235 25.31 -15.50 5.84
CA TYR A 235 26.51 -15.99 6.51
C TYR A 235 26.27 -17.38 7.14
N LYS A 236 25.11 -17.62 7.77
CA LYS A 236 24.73 -18.94 8.29
C LYS A 236 24.60 -20.01 7.20
N LEU A 237 24.12 -19.62 6.02
CA LEU A 237 23.99 -20.53 4.88
C LEU A 237 25.35 -20.87 4.24
N LEU A 238 26.26 -19.89 4.17
CA LEU A 238 27.58 -20.06 3.53
C LEU A 238 28.62 -20.71 4.45
N THR A 239 28.61 -20.35 5.73
CA THR A 239 29.55 -20.86 6.73
C THR A 239 28.77 -21.73 7.71
N ARG A 240 28.94 -23.06 7.61
CA ARG A 240 28.28 -24.05 8.48
C ARG A 240 28.58 -23.83 9.98
N GLU A 241 29.63 -23.07 10.32
CA GLU A 241 29.96 -22.70 11.69
C GLU A 241 29.76 -21.20 11.95
N ILE A 242 28.96 -20.87 12.96
CA ILE A 242 28.65 -19.50 13.35
C ILE A 242 29.63 -19.06 14.44
N PRO A 243 30.41 -17.98 14.25
CA PRO A 243 31.20 -17.41 15.34
C PRO A 243 30.25 -16.81 16.40
N LEU A 244 30.24 -17.38 17.60
CA LEU A 244 29.37 -17.00 18.73
C LEU A 244 29.35 -15.48 19.01
N LYS A 245 30.47 -14.77 18.76
CA LYS A 245 30.62 -13.33 18.99
C LYS A 245 29.62 -12.46 18.21
N TRP A 246 29.10 -12.94 17.07
CA TRP A 246 28.11 -12.19 16.29
C TRP A 246 26.69 -12.28 16.85
N LEU A 247 26.36 -13.35 17.58
CA LEU A 247 25.04 -13.50 18.22
C LEU A 247 24.86 -12.49 19.37
N GLU A 248 25.93 -12.21 20.11
CA GLU A 248 25.92 -11.23 21.20
C GLU A 248 25.62 -9.81 20.67
N ALA A 249 26.29 -9.38 19.60
CA ALA A 249 26.05 -8.04 19.01
C ALA A 249 24.64 -7.83 18.44
N VAL A 250 23.95 -8.92 18.04
CA VAL A 250 22.57 -8.85 17.56
C VAL A 250 21.55 -8.93 18.71
N SER A 251 21.85 -9.70 19.76
CA SER A 251 20.97 -9.88 20.93
C SER A 251 20.85 -8.63 21.82
N VAL A 252 21.85 -7.73 21.79
CA VAL A 252 21.90 -6.53 22.66
C VAL A 252 21.17 -5.33 22.05
N ALA A 253 20.43 -5.47 20.94
CA ALA A 253 19.45 -4.46 20.55
C ALA A 253 18.11 -4.79 21.22
N PRO A 254 17.81 -4.27 22.42
CA PRO A 254 16.63 -4.70 23.16
C PRO A 254 15.36 -4.36 22.35
N PRO A 255 14.43 -5.32 22.19
CA PRO A 255 13.14 -5.09 21.52
C PRO A 255 12.25 -4.08 22.27
N THR A 256 12.67 -3.64 23.45
CA THR A 256 11.94 -2.71 24.31
C THR A 256 11.91 -1.27 23.79
N GLN A 257 12.73 -0.84 22.83
CA GLN A 257 12.61 0.55 22.35
C GLN A 257 11.33 0.83 21.54
N PHE A 258 10.74 -0.16 20.87
CA PHE A 258 9.45 0.05 20.20
C PHE A 258 8.27 -0.08 21.18
N ARG A 259 8.33 -1.01 22.15
CA ARG A 259 7.28 -1.16 23.17
C ARG A 259 7.29 -0.02 24.19
N ALA A 260 8.47 0.44 24.63
CA ALA A 260 8.61 1.52 25.59
C ALA A 260 8.28 2.91 25.02
N ALA A 261 8.44 3.14 23.70
CA ALA A 261 8.01 4.37 23.06
C ALA A 261 6.47 4.51 23.04
N THR A 262 5.74 3.39 22.91
CA THR A 262 4.27 3.38 23.01
C THR A 262 3.80 3.44 24.46
N THR A 263 4.48 2.78 25.40
CA THR A 263 4.06 2.79 26.82
C THR A 263 4.42 4.08 27.56
N ARG A 264 5.57 4.73 27.27
CA ARG A 264 5.94 6.02 27.94
C ARG A 264 5.18 7.24 27.43
N ALA A 265 4.57 7.19 26.25
CA ALA A 265 3.71 8.28 25.77
C ALA A 265 2.34 8.35 26.50
N SER A 266 2.01 7.36 27.34
CA SER A 266 0.77 7.33 28.14
C SER A 266 0.93 7.89 29.56
N ILE A 267 2.17 8.14 30.01
CA ILE A 267 2.42 8.81 31.29
C ILE A 267 2.59 10.29 30.99
N SER A 268 1.46 10.97 30.83
CA SER A 268 1.42 12.43 30.79
C SER A 268 1.78 12.98 32.17
N PRO A 269 2.73 13.91 32.29
CA PRO A 269 2.99 14.65 33.53
C PRO A 269 1.94 15.76 33.69
N ILE A 270 0.65 15.41 33.79
CA ILE A 270 -0.40 16.38 34.12
C ILE A 270 -0.71 16.39 35.62
N THR A 271 -0.24 15.40 36.40
CA THR A 271 -0.54 15.32 37.84
C THR A 271 0.54 15.88 38.78
N GLN A 272 1.61 16.52 38.28
CA GLN A 272 2.62 17.16 39.15
C GLN A 272 2.47 18.67 39.36
N ASN A 273 1.59 19.37 38.62
CA ASN A 273 1.36 20.81 38.80
C ASN A 273 0.14 21.17 39.67
N GLU A 274 -0.67 20.20 40.12
CA GLU A 274 -1.74 20.48 41.09
C GLU A 274 -1.26 20.43 42.56
N ALA A 275 -0.11 19.81 42.83
CA ALA A 275 0.44 19.74 44.19
C ALA A 275 1.11 21.04 44.65
N THR A 276 1.62 21.88 43.73
CA THR A 276 2.27 23.16 44.04
C THR A 276 1.29 24.33 44.16
N VAL A 277 0.10 24.25 43.54
CA VAL A 277 -0.93 25.30 43.65
C VAL A 277 -1.77 25.17 44.93
N GLN A 278 -1.85 23.97 45.53
CA GLN A 278 -2.52 23.79 46.83
C GLN A 278 -1.67 24.19 48.03
N THR A 279 -0.33 24.18 47.94
CA THR A 279 0.55 24.68 49.01
C THR A 279 0.60 26.20 49.07
N GLU A 280 0.45 26.91 47.95
CA GLU A 280 0.42 28.38 47.94
C GLU A 280 -0.91 28.96 48.50
N LYS A 281 -2.05 28.29 48.23
CA LYS A 281 -3.36 28.69 48.81
C LYS A 281 -3.49 28.45 50.31
N LYS A 282 -2.72 27.53 50.90
CA LYS A 282 -2.68 27.34 52.37
C LYS A 282 -1.81 28.37 53.09
N SER A 283 -0.84 28.99 52.40
CA SER A 283 -0.01 30.05 52.99
C SER A 283 -0.73 31.40 53.00
N ALA A 284 -1.51 31.72 51.96
CA ALA A 284 -2.27 32.98 51.90
C ALA A 284 -3.44 33.05 52.91
N LYS A 285 -3.98 31.90 53.37
CA LYS A 285 -5.09 31.87 54.34
C LYS A 285 -4.66 32.04 55.79
N LYS A 286 -3.36 31.99 56.10
CA LYS A 286 -2.82 32.16 57.47
C LYS A 286 -2.48 33.61 57.82
N VAL A 287 -2.47 34.52 56.85
CA VAL A 287 -2.13 35.95 57.08
C VAL A 287 -3.37 36.82 57.36
N PHE A 288 -4.59 36.31 57.14
CA PHE A 288 -5.84 37.06 57.33
C PHE A 288 -6.57 36.80 58.66
N LEU A 289 -5.91 36.15 59.62
CA LEU A 289 -6.49 35.77 60.91
C LEU A 289 -5.61 36.26 62.08
N VAL A 290 -5.05 37.46 61.95
CA VAL A 290 -4.52 38.28 63.05
C VAL A 290 -4.71 39.76 62.67
N ARG A 291 -5.96 40.23 62.74
CA ARG A 291 -6.31 41.64 62.97
C ARG A 291 -7.78 41.75 63.32
#